data_AF-A0A5B8ECM5-F1
#
_entry.id   AF-A0A5B8ECM5-F1
#
_cell.length_a   1.000
_cell.length_b   1.000
_cell.length_c   1.000
_cell.angle_alpha   90.00
_cell.angle_beta   90.00
_cell.angle_gamma   90.00
#
_symmetry.space_group_name_H-M   'P 1'
#
loop_
_entity.id
_entity.type
_entity.pdbx_description
1 polymer ?
#
loop_
_entity_poly.entity_id
_entity_poly.type
_entity_poly.pdbx_seq_one_letter_code
_entity_poly.pdbx_strand_id
1 'polypeptide(L)'
;MDNPVTVNAEIIKMLDPELTDGLSDDTINALISDAQLISISDGFPKFVTDIDGNQLPVRDMATRYMTMHLITTSGDSAKGLLSEKIDVIEEHYADTSRLDWLNRSPWGQAYMRLYNLYGNGGMTHYAVVQH
;
A
#
# COMPACT_ATOMS: atom_id res chain seq x y z
N MET A 1 15.66 15.92 -13.84
CA MET A 1 14.50 15.80 -12.93
C MET A 1 13.82 14.51 -13.33
N ASP A 2 14.19 13.39 -12.69
CA ASP A 2 13.49 12.12 -12.91
C ASP A 2 12.03 12.33 -12.52
N ASN A 3 11.12 12.07 -13.46
CA ASN A 3 9.69 12.10 -13.16
C ASN A 3 9.43 11.07 -12.06
N PRO A 4 8.68 11.42 -11.00
CA PRO A 4 8.29 10.44 -10.00
C PRO A 4 7.53 9.32 -10.72
N VAL A 5 8.07 8.10 -10.62
CA VAL A 5 7.50 6.92 -11.26
C VAL A 5 6.18 6.60 -10.58
N THR A 6 5.08 7.07 -11.19
CA THR A 6 3.71 6.78 -10.77
C THR A 6 3.47 5.28 -10.74
N VAL A 7 2.86 4.77 -9.67
CA VAL A 7 2.50 3.35 -9.55
C VAL A 7 1.54 2.96 -10.67
N ASN A 8 1.87 1.92 -11.43
CA ASN A 8 1.08 1.40 -12.55
C ASN A 8 1.18 -0.13 -12.63
N ALA A 9 0.35 -0.75 -13.46
CA ALA A 9 0.30 -2.21 -13.58
C ALA A 9 1.64 -2.85 -14.00
N GLU A 10 2.40 -2.20 -14.88
CA GLU A 10 3.71 -2.68 -15.33
C GLU A 10 4.70 -2.80 -14.16
N ILE A 11 4.76 -1.77 -13.29
CA ILE A 11 5.61 -1.78 -12.10
C ILE A 11 5.22 -2.92 -11.16
N ILE A 12 3.92 -3.13 -10.93
CA ILE A 12 3.44 -4.20 -10.06
C ILE A 12 3.81 -5.58 -10.63
N LYS A 13 3.64 -5.78 -11.93
CA LYS A 13 4.06 -7.02 -12.62
C LYS A 13 5.56 -7.26 -12.53
N MET A 14 6.37 -6.21 -12.61
CA MET A 14 7.83 -6.32 -12.47
C MET A 14 8.26 -6.67 -11.04
N LEU A 15 7.49 -6.30 -10.01
CA LEU A 15 7.83 -6.61 -8.62
C LEU A 15 7.72 -8.11 -8.31
N ASP A 16 6.70 -8.78 -8.86
CA ASP A 16 6.51 -10.23 -8.72
C ASP A 16 5.69 -10.77 -9.91
N PRO A 17 6.37 -11.24 -10.97
CA PRO A 17 5.71 -11.78 -12.15
C PRO A 17 4.88 -13.04 -11.88
N GLU A 18 5.29 -13.84 -10.88
CA GLU A 18 4.60 -15.08 -10.53
C GLU A 18 3.27 -14.79 -9.82
N LEU A 19 3.29 -13.85 -8.86
CA LEU A 19 2.08 -13.45 -8.15
C LEU A 19 1.06 -12.74 -9.06
N THR A 20 1.55 -12.04 -10.09
CA THR A 20 0.71 -11.27 -11.01
C THR A 20 0.34 -12.03 -12.28
N ASP A 21 0.78 -13.28 -12.42
CA ASP A 21 0.47 -14.09 -13.58
C ASP A 21 -1.04 -14.29 -13.73
N GLY A 22 -1.54 -14.15 -14.97
CA GLY A 22 -2.97 -14.25 -15.28
C GLY A 22 -3.84 -13.06 -14.84
N LEU A 23 -3.29 -12.01 -14.21
CA LEU A 23 -4.04 -10.79 -13.91
C LEU A 23 -4.01 -9.80 -15.09
N SER A 24 -5.18 -9.23 -15.40
CA SER A 24 -5.27 -8.15 -16.40
C SER A 24 -4.74 -6.84 -15.83
N ASP A 25 -4.28 -5.95 -16.71
CA ASP A 25 -3.84 -4.61 -16.31
C ASP A 25 -4.97 -3.83 -15.64
N ASP A 26 -6.21 -4.00 -16.10
CA ASP A 26 -7.40 -3.38 -15.50
C ASP A 26 -7.60 -3.82 -14.05
N THR A 27 -7.46 -5.13 -13.76
CA THR A 27 -7.54 -5.65 -12.40
C THR A 27 -6.44 -5.06 -11.53
N ILE A 28 -5.20 -5.00 -12.02
CA ILE A 28 -4.09 -4.44 -11.25
C ILE A 28 -4.29 -2.94 -11.02
N ASN A 29 -4.74 -2.18 -12.02
CA ASN A 29 -5.01 -0.75 -11.89
C ASN A 29 -6.15 -0.43 -10.91
N ALA A 30 -7.19 -1.28 -10.85
CA ALA A 30 -8.22 -1.18 -9.83
C ALA A 30 -7.62 -1.40 -8.42
N LEU A 31 -6.80 -2.43 -8.24
CA LEU A 31 -6.12 -2.70 -6.96
C LEU A 31 -5.11 -1.61 -6.57
N ILE A 32 -4.45 -0.96 -7.54
CA ILE A 32 -3.60 0.22 -7.31
C ILE A 32 -4.45 1.39 -6.80
N SER A 33 -5.62 1.61 -7.39
CA SER A 33 -6.53 2.69 -6.99
C SER A 33 -7.01 2.50 -5.55
N ASP A 34 -7.42 1.28 -5.20
CA ASP A 34 -7.78 0.91 -3.82
C ASP A 34 -6.61 1.14 -2.85
N ALA A 35 -5.43 0.61 -3.20
CA ALA A 35 -4.22 0.73 -2.39
C ALA A 35 -3.78 2.20 -2.18
N GLN A 36 -3.99 3.06 -3.18
CA GLN A 36 -3.69 4.48 -3.09
C GLN A 36 -4.65 5.21 -2.15
N LEU A 37 -5.94 4.86 -2.16
CA LEU A 37 -6.91 5.42 -1.21
C LEU A 37 -6.56 5.00 0.22
N ILE A 38 -6.18 3.72 0.43
CA ILE A 38 -5.75 3.22 1.73
C ILE A 38 -4.49 3.98 2.21
N SER A 39 -3.47 4.14 1.35
CA SER A 39 -2.24 4.85 1.73
C SER A 39 -2.47 6.33 2.03
N ILE A 40 -3.41 6.99 1.35
CA ILE A 40 -3.80 8.37 1.68
C ILE A 40 -4.52 8.41 3.03
N SER A 41 -5.48 7.51 3.25
CA SER A 41 -6.25 7.43 4.50
C SER A 41 -5.36 7.16 5.72
N ASP A 42 -4.35 6.30 5.56
CA ASP A 42 -3.38 5.95 6.59
C ASP A 42 -2.35 7.05 6.88
N GLY A 43 -2.44 8.19 6.20
CA GLY A 43 -1.66 9.39 6.49
C GLY A 43 -0.26 9.40 5.88
N PHE A 44 0.03 8.54 4.89
CA PHE A 44 1.36 8.52 4.28
C PHE A 44 1.67 9.85 3.57
N PRO A 45 2.79 10.52 3.90
CA PRO A 45 3.25 11.69 3.16
C PRO A 45 3.66 11.29 1.74
N LYS A 46 3.47 12.20 0.78
CA LYS A 46 3.84 11.93 -0.63
C LYS A 46 5.34 11.66 -0.76
N PHE A 47 6.15 12.42 -0.04
CA PHE A 47 7.60 12.26 0.04
C PHE A 47 8.09 12.44 1.47
N VAL A 48 9.20 11.80 1.81
CA VAL A 48 9.98 12.03 3.05
C VAL A 48 11.43 12.28 2.65
N THR A 49 12.10 13.18 3.34
CA THR A 49 13.54 13.40 3.18
C THR A 49 14.30 12.48 4.13
N ASP A 50 15.22 11.66 3.61
CA ASP A 50 16.09 10.82 4.43
C ASP A 50 17.23 11.60 5.08
N ILE A 51 18.06 10.91 5.87
CA ILE A 51 19.21 11.51 6.58
C ILE A 51 20.28 12.05 5.64
N ASP A 52 20.32 11.57 4.40
CA ASP A 52 21.28 11.95 3.35
C ASP A 52 20.71 13.06 2.44
N GLY A 53 19.47 13.53 2.71
CA GLY A 53 18.80 14.58 1.95
C GLY A 53 18.03 14.10 0.72
N ASN A 54 17.90 12.79 0.49
CA ASN A 54 17.17 12.25 -0.66
C ASN A 54 15.66 12.25 -0.41
N GLN A 55 14.89 12.52 -1.47
CA GLN A 55 13.43 12.40 -1.43
C GLN A 55 12.99 10.97 -1.71
N LEU A 56 12.37 10.34 -0.71
CA LEU A 56 11.78 9.01 -0.80
C LEU A 56 10.28 9.12 -1.10
N PRO A 57 9.77 8.50 -2.18
CA PRO A 57 8.34 8.52 -2.52
C PRO A 57 7.54 7.51 -1.68
N VAL A 58 7.48 7.76 -0.37
CA VAL A 58 6.96 6.78 0.62
C VAL A 58 5.51 6.36 0.33
N ARG A 59 4.64 7.30 -0.09
CA ARG A 59 3.26 6.94 -0.46
C ARG A 59 3.20 5.98 -1.63
N ASP A 60 4.05 6.14 -2.63
CA ASP A 60 4.08 5.23 -3.79
C ASP A 60 4.61 3.86 -3.39
N MET A 61 5.60 3.81 -2.47
CA MET A 61 6.07 2.54 -1.89
C MET A 61 4.96 1.83 -1.11
N ALA A 62 4.23 2.56 -0.26
CA ALA A 62 3.10 2.04 0.48
C ALA A 62 2.00 1.52 -0.45
N THR A 63 1.65 2.28 -1.49
CA THR A 63 0.67 1.85 -2.51
C THR A 63 1.12 0.55 -3.19
N ARG A 64 2.39 0.43 -3.61
CA ARG A 64 2.91 -0.81 -4.22
C ARG A 64 2.77 -2.02 -3.28
N TYR A 65 3.20 -1.88 -2.03
CA TYR A 65 3.11 -2.99 -1.07
C TYR A 65 1.67 -3.36 -0.74
N MET A 66 0.77 -2.38 -0.63
CA MET A 66 -0.64 -2.67 -0.44
C MET A 66 -1.27 -3.34 -1.66
N THR A 67 -0.95 -2.92 -2.88
CA THR A 67 -1.41 -3.61 -4.10
C THR A 67 -0.98 -5.08 -4.09
N MET A 68 0.30 -5.35 -3.81
CA MET A 68 0.82 -6.71 -3.73
C MET A 68 0.16 -7.54 -2.61
N HIS A 69 -0.09 -6.91 -1.47
CA HIS A 69 -0.84 -7.53 -0.37
C HIS A 69 -2.24 -7.91 -0.81
N LEU A 70 -2.98 -6.98 -1.43
CA LEU A 70 -4.32 -7.22 -1.95
C LEU A 70 -4.32 -8.37 -2.95
N ILE A 71 -3.37 -8.42 -3.89
CA ILE A 71 -3.27 -9.55 -4.83
C ILE A 71 -3.09 -10.87 -4.08
N THR A 72 -2.15 -10.91 -3.13
CA THR A 72 -1.86 -12.12 -2.34
C THR A 72 -3.08 -12.61 -1.56
N THR A 73 -3.81 -11.69 -0.91
CA THR A 73 -4.96 -12.06 -0.07
C THR A 73 -6.24 -12.27 -0.87
N SER A 74 -6.29 -11.82 -2.12
CA SER A 74 -7.45 -12.02 -2.99
C SER A 74 -7.43 -13.38 -3.71
N GLY A 75 -6.33 -14.15 -3.64
CA GLY A 75 -6.13 -15.40 -4.40
C GLY A 75 -7.24 -16.45 -4.29
N ASP A 76 -7.98 -16.52 -3.17
CA ASP A 76 -9.11 -17.46 -3.01
C ASP A 76 -10.49 -16.84 -3.30
N SER A 77 -10.60 -15.51 -3.44
CA SER A 77 -11.89 -14.80 -3.49
C SER A 77 -12.01 -13.78 -4.64
N ALA A 78 -10.93 -13.54 -5.39
CA ALA A 78 -10.87 -12.59 -6.52
C ALA A 78 -11.76 -12.96 -7.70
N LYS A 79 -12.19 -14.23 -7.83
CA LYS A 79 -13.07 -14.66 -8.91
C LYS A 79 -14.55 -14.30 -8.68
N GLY A 80 -14.94 -13.80 -7.49
CA GLY A 80 -16.33 -13.45 -7.16
C GLY A 80 -16.54 -12.04 -6.55
N LEU A 81 -15.50 -11.40 -6.01
CA LEU A 81 -15.64 -10.23 -5.11
C LEU A 81 -15.65 -8.83 -5.75
N LEU A 82 -15.52 -8.70 -7.08
CA LEU A 82 -15.62 -7.37 -7.71
C LEU A 82 -17.01 -6.73 -7.53
N SER A 83 -18.04 -7.53 -7.22
CA SER A 83 -19.41 -7.06 -6.96
C SER A 83 -19.72 -6.72 -5.50
N GLU A 84 -18.87 -7.10 -4.54
CA GLU A 84 -19.15 -6.96 -3.09
C GLU A 84 -18.31 -5.83 -2.45
N LYS A 85 -17.24 -5.39 -3.12
CA LYS A 85 -16.20 -4.51 -2.56
C LYS A 85 -16.60 -3.03 -2.36
N ILE A 86 -17.80 -2.61 -2.80
CA ILE A 86 -18.28 -1.24 -2.58
C ILE A 86 -19.01 -1.08 -1.23
N ASP A 87 -19.45 -2.17 -0.60
CA ASP A 87 -20.35 -2.11 0.56
C ASP A 87 -19.63 -2.26 1.93
N VAL A 88 -18.31 -2.46 1.94
CA VAL A 88 -17.53 -2.73 3.18
C VAL A 88 -16.35 -1.74 3.33
N ILE A 89 -16.52 -0.51 2.85
CA ILE A 89 -15.68 0.63 3.26
C ILE A 89 -16.54 1.55 4.13
N GLU A 90 -17.29 0.98 5.07
CA GLU A 90 -17.97 1.77 6.09
C GLU A 90 -17.65 1.19 7.46
N GLU A 91 -17.02 2.06 8.26
CA GLU A 91 -16.74 1.98 9.69
C GLU A 91 -16.03 0.74 10.22
N HIS A 92 -14.87 0.98 10.87
CA HIS A 92 -14.21 0.21 11.95
C HIS A 92 -12.70 0.04 11.69
N TYR A 93 -11.75 0.15 12.63
CA TYR A 93 -11.74 0.32 14.08
C TYR A 93 -10.27 0.60 14.50
N ALA A 94 -10.08 1.06 15.73
CA ALA A 94 -8.89 0.73 16.53
C ALA A 94 -8.92 -0.76 16.96
N ASP A 95 -8.94 -1.69 15.99
CA ASP A 95 -9.09 -3.13 16.20
C ASP A 95 -7.84 -3.86 15.67
N THR A 96 -7.32 -4.77 16.49
CA THR A 96 -6.16 -5.60 16.19
C THR A 96 -6.41 -6.54 15.00
N SER A 97 -7.66 -6.72 14.58
CA SER A 97 -8.02 -7.44 13.33
C SER A 97 -7.28 -6.92 12.10
N ARG A 98 -6.95 -5.62 12.05
CA ARG A 98 -6.16 -5.04 10.96
C ARG A 98 -4.70 -5.50 10.95
N LEU A 99 -4.09 -5.66 12.14
CA LEU A 99 -2.74 -6.21 12.28
C LEU A 99 -2.72 -7.67 11.83
N ASP A 100 -3.74 -8.45 12.19
CA ASP A 100 -3.87 -9.86 11.78
C ASP A 100 -4.02 -10.01 10.27
N TRP A 101 -4.73 -9.09 9.61
CA TRP A 101 -4.87 -9.09 8.16
C TRP A 101 -3.54 -8.77 7.45
N LEU A 102 -2.84 -7.72 7.86
CA LEU A 102 -1.58 -7.30 7.22
C LEU A 102 -0.45 -8.31 7.42
N ASN A 103 -0.53 -9.17 8.44
CA ASN A 103 0.42 -10.25 8.64
C ASN A 103 0.25 -11.44 7.68
N ARG A 104 -0.82 -11.47 6.86
CA ARG A 104 -1.11 -12.58 5.92
C ARG A 104 -0.22 -12.61 4.68
N SER A 105 0.60 -11.59 4.44
CA SER A 105 1.61 -11.66 3.38
C SER A 105 2.88 -10.88 3.72
N PRO A 106 4.02 -11.21 3.10
CA PRO A 106 5.26 -10.43 3.24
C PRO A 106 5.07 -8.96 2.85
N TRP A 107 4.19 -8.70 1.88
CA TRP A 107 3.86 -7.36 1.40
C TRP A 107 3.06 -6.55 2.42
N GLY A 108 2.12 -7.18 3.13
CA GLY A 108 1.39 -6.53 4.23
C GLY A 108 2.31 -6.20 5.40
N GLN A 109 3.30 -7.04 5.70
CA GLN A 109 4.33 -6.74 6.69
C GLN A 109 5.24 -5.57 6.26
N ALA A 110 5.62 -5.51 4.98
CA ALA A 110 6.38 -4.38 4.43
C ALA A 110 5.57 -3.07 4.52
N TYR A 111 4.27 -3.13 4.21
CA TYR A 111 3.35 -2.02 4.38
C TYR A 111 3.30 -1.55 5.84
N MET A 112 3.12 -2.47 6.78
CA MET A 112 3.10 -2.16 8.23
C MET A 112 4.38 -1.48 8.71
N ARG A 113 5.54 -1.91 8.20
CA ARG A 113 6.82 -1.24 8.51
C ARG A 113 6.81 0.22 8.05
N LEU A 114 6.37 0.49 6.82
CA LEU A 114 6.23 1.87 6.33
C LEU A 114 5.20 2.65 7.16
N TYR A 115 4.08 2.03 7.52
CA TYR A 115 3.01 2.67 8.28
C TYR A 115 3.47 3.12 9.67
N ASN A 116 4.30 2.30 10.33
CA ASN A 116 4.88 2.63 11.63
C ASN A 116 5.96 3.72 11.54
N LEU A 117 6.68 3.81 10.42
CA LEU A 117 7.76 4.79 10.22
C LEU A 117 7.26 6.16 9.74
N TYR A 118 6.27 6.16 8.86
CA TYR A 118 5.88 7.34 8.08
C TYR A 118 4.37 7.58 8.01
N GLY A 119 3.55 6.59 8.36
CA GLY A 119 2.10 6.74 8.43
C GLY A 119 1.64 7.11 9.84
N ASN A 120 0.33 7.01 10.07
CA ASN A 120 -0.28 7.31 11.37
C ASN A 120 -0.11 6.19 12.42
N GLY A 121 0.64 5.12 12.13
CA GLY A 121 0.80 3.97 13.03
C GLY A 121 1.74 4.23 14.21
N GLY A 122 2.68 5.17 14.04
CA GLY A 122 3.50 5.68 15.12
C GLY A 122 3.07 7.09 15.46
N MET A 123 2.28 7.30 16.51
CA MET A 123 2.20 8.61 17.18
C MET A 123 3.53 8.92 17.90
N THR A 124 4.60 9.05 17.12
CA THR A 124 5.80 9.83 17.41
C THR A 124 6.19 10.39 16.06
N HIS A 125 5.68 11.58 15.76
CA HIS A 125 6.16 12.33 14.61
C HIS A 125 7.67 12.50 14.82
N TYR A 126 8.51 11.83 14.03
CA TYR A 126 9.88 12.27 13.82
C TYR A 126 9.84 13.55 12.99
N ALA A 127 9.21 14.60 13.53
CA ALA A 127 9.49 15.95 13.12
C ALA A 127 10.87 16.26 13.68
N VAL A 128 11.91 16.03 12.85
CA VAL A 128 13.21 16.64 13.09
C VAL A 128 13.00 18.15 12.91
N VAL A 129 12.69 18.83 14.01
CA VAL A 129 12.76 20.29 14.09
C VAL A 129 14.25 20.61 14.17
N GLN A 130 14.83 21.06 13.05
CA GLN A 130 16.16 21.67 13.08
C GLN A 130 16.07 23.00 13.83
N HIS A 131 16.98 23.18 14.78
CA HIS A 131 17.16 24.39 15.60
C HIS A 131 18.34 25.22 15.08
#